data_AF-A0A2V3IK51-F1
#
_entry.id   AF-A0A2V3IK51-F1
#
_cell.length_a   1.000
_cell.length_b   1.000
_cell.length_c   1.000
_cell.angle_alpha   90.00
_cell.angle_beta   90.00
_cell.angle_gamma   90.00
#
_symmetry.space_group_name_H-M   'P 1'
#
loop_
_entity.id
_entity.type
_entity.pdbx_description
1 polymer ?
#
loop_
_entity_poly.entity_id
_entity_poly.type
_entity_poly.pdbx_seq_one_letter_code
_entity_poly.pdbx_strand_id
1 'polypeptide(L)'
;MTKLCTLTLVSLAYGDSELQYAQLREASAVSTIRQVEDVVIDAVYAGLLRARMNQQAGTVEVSAVEGRDVVILDGIEPMVNSLNGFLNRAGQVVSEIDSKIEFIATDTNRAKEQKQSAAVELHAVHSQIRAESSRNVKRTRLRNKKSDVPAEEDVLHFYRRDTRSMRARRCPLPLTDVSPAVRFVSHAE
;
A
#
# COMPACT_ATOMS: atom_id res chain seq x y z
N MET A 1 -4.95 -52.48 33.71
CA MET A 1 -5.64 -51.31 34.31
C MET A 1 -5.33 -49.97 33.61
N THR A 2 -4.40 -49.92 32.65
CA THR A 2 -4.00 -48.67 31.97
C THR A 2 -4.92 -48.24 30.81
N LYS A 3 -5.62 -49.18 30.16
CA LYS A 3 -6.48 -48.90 28.99
C LYS A 3 -7.71 -48.03 29.29
N LEU A 4 -8.35 -48.19 30.44
CA LEU A 4 -9.50 -47.33 30.79
C LEU A 4 -9.03 -45.92 31.17
N CYS A 5 -7.94 -45.80 31.94
CA CYS A 5 -7.37 -44.50 32.31
C CYS A 5 -6.95 -43.69 31.07
N THR A 6 -6.30 -44.35 30.10
CA THR A 6 -5.93 -43.71 28.82
C THR A 6 -7.15 -43.23 28.03
N LEU A 7 -8.24 -43.99 27.99
CA LEU A 7 -9.49 -43.55 27.35
C LEU A 7 -10.22 -42.43 28.10
N THR A 8 -10.12 -42.38 29.43
CA THR A 8 -10.62 -41.25 30.24
C THR A 8 -9.82 -39.99 29.95
N LEU A 9 -8.49 -40.12 29.85
CA LEU A 9 -7.60 -39.02 29.47
C LEU A 9 -7.94 -38.47 28.08
N VAL A 10 -8.16 -39.35 27.09
CA VAL A 10 -8.58 -38.97 25.73
C VAL A 10 -9.90 -38.20 25.75
N SER A 11 -10.87 -38.61 26.57
CA SER A 11 -12.13 -37.86 26.73
C SER A 11 -11.94 -36.50 27.38
N LEU A 12 -11.04 -36.37 28.35
CA LEU A 12 -10.71 -35.08 28.98
C LEU A 12 -10.05 -34.14 27.94
N ALA A 13 -9.14 -34.68 27.15
CA ALA A 13 -8.41 -33.97 26.11
C ALA A 13 -9.28 -33.51 24.93
N TYR A 14 -10.48 -34.07 24.77
CA TYR A 14 -11.42 -33.60 23.75
C TYR A 14 -12.04 -32.23 24.10
N GLY A 15 -12.15 -31.91 25.40
CA GLY A 15 -12.73 -30.64 25.86
C GLY A 15 -11.73 -29.50 25.94
N ASP A 16 -10.51 -29.80 26.42
CA ASP A 16 -9.51 -28.79 26.77
C ASP A 16 -8.16 -29.06 26.07
N SER A 17 -7.62 -28.03 25.44
CA SER A 17 -6.30 -28.09 24.78
C SER A 17 -5.13 -28.04 25.77
N GLU A 18 -5.35 -27.59 27.00
CA GLU A 18 -4.34 -27.55 28.05
C GLU A 18 -4.89 -28.21 29.32
N LEU A 19 -4.23 -29.29 29.75
CA LEU A 19 -4.68 -30.11 30.87
C LEU A 19 -3.71 -29.98 32.03
N GLN A 20 -4.21 -29.61 33.20
CA GLN A 20 -3.39 -29.58 34.41
C GLN A 20 -3.22 -30.98 34.98
N TYR A 21 -2.04 -31.26 35.54
CA TYR A 21 -1.75 -32.54 36.20
C TYR A 21 -2.73 -32.85 37.33
N ALA A 22 -3.26 -31.83 38.02
CA ALA A 22 -4.27 -32.01 39.05
C ALA A 22 -5.57 -32.61 38.49
N GLN A 23 -6.06 -32.09 37.35
CA GLN A 23 -7.26 -32.57 36.68
C GLN A 23 -7.07 -33.99 36.13
N LEU A 24 -5.91 -34.26 35.51
CA LEU A 24 -5.57 -35.59 35.00
C LEU A 24 -5.51 -36.64 36.11
N ARG A 25 -4.96 -36.26 37.26
CA ARG A 25 -4.82 -37.13 38.43
C ARG A 25 -6.17 -37.49 39.04
N GLU A 26 -7.06 -36.52 39.17
CA GLU A 26 -8.43 -36.72 39.66
C GLU A 26 -9.24 -37.61 38.72
N ALA A 27 -9.22 -37.32 37.41
CA ALA A 27 -9.98 -38.06 36.41
C ALA A 27 -9.47 -39.51 36.22
N SER A 28 -8.16 -39.74 36.33
CA SER A 28 -7.55 -41.06 36.13
C SER A 28 -7.36 -41.86 37.42
N ALA A 29 -7.77 -41.32 38.57
CA ALA A 29 -7.60 -41.91 39.91
C ALA A 29 -6.15 -42.35 40.21
N VAL A 30 -5.18 -41.55 39.77
CA VAL A 30 -3.76 -41.82 39.90
C VAL A 30 -3.20 -41.14 41.16
N SER A 31 -2.20 -41.72 41.83
CA SER A 31 -1.68 -41.14 43.08
C SER A 31 -0.48 -40.21 42.87
N THR A 32 0.40 -40.53 41.92
CA THR A 32 1.66 -39.81 41.72
C THR A 32 1.74 -39.14 40.36
N ILE A 33 2.54 -38.06 40.27
CA ILE A 33 2.80 -37.36 39.02
C ILE A 33 3.40 -38.31 37.98
N ARG A 34 4.34 -39.18 38.38
CA ARG A 34 4.98 -40.14 37.47
C ARG A 34 3.99 -41.07 36.78
N GLN A 35 3.01 -41.57 37.51
CA GLN A 35 1.98 -42.42 36.91
C GLN A 35 1.07 -41.65 35.94
N VAL A 36 0.88 -40.34 36.12
CA VAL A 36 0.18 -39.51 35.13
C VAL A 36 1.02 -39.41 33.86
N GLU A 37 2.32 -39.17 34.00
CA GLU A 37 3.26 -39.13 32.87
C GLU A 37 3.27 -40.46 32.12
N ASP A 38 3.31 -41.60 32.82
CA ASP A 38 3.27 -42.92 32.21
C ASP A 38 1.98 -43.16 31.40
N VAL A 39 0.82 -42.72 31.91
CA VAL A 39 -0.45 -42.82 31.18
C VAL A 39 -0.48 -41.91 29.95
N VAL A 40 0.07 -40.70 30.04
CA VAL A 40 0.20 -39.78 28.89
C VAL A 40 1.13 -40.39 27.85
N ILE A 41 2.28 -40.93 28.29
CA ILE A 41 3.24 -41.63 27.44
C ILE A 41 2.55 -42.78 26.72
N ASP A 42 1.87 -43.68 27.45
CA ASP A 42 1.14 -44.81 26.87
C ASP A 42 0.11 -44.35 25.82
N ALA A 43 -0.63 -43.27 26.07
CA ALA A 43 -1.62 -42.73 25.14
C ALA A 43 -0.97 -42.18 23.85
N VAL A 44 0.18 -41.50 23.97
CA VAL A 44 0.94 -40.98 22.82
C VAL A 44 1.54 -42.14 22.02
N TYR A 45 2.11 -43.14 22.68
CA TYR A 45 2.66 -44.33 22.01
C TYR A 45 1.59 -45.18 21.33
N ALA A 46 0.39 -45.24 21.90
CA ALA A 46 -0.77 -45.87 21.26
C ALA A 46 -1.33 -45.06 20.08
N GLY A 47 -0.85 -43.83 19.87
CA GLY A 47 -1.31 -42.94 18.80
C GLY A 47 -2.69 -42.32 19.05
N LEU A 48 -3.21 -42.39 20.28
CA LEU A 48 -4.53 -41.83 20.62
C LEU A 48 -4.49 -40.32 20.88
N LEU A 49 -3.32 -39.81 21.21
CA LEU A 49 -3.10 -38.44 21.64
C LEU A 49 -1.80 -37.90 21.04
N ARG A 50 -1.83 -36.67 20.56
CA ARG A 50 -0.63 -35.89 20.23
C ARG A 50 -0.54 -34.73 21.19
N ALA A 51 0.41 -34.80 22.12
CA ALA A 51 0.57 -33.77 23.14
C ALA A 51 2.05 -33.53 23.51
N ARG A 52 2.28 -32.39 24.17
CA ARG A 52 3.55 -32.01 24.78
C ARG A 52 3.36 -31.84 26.28
N MET A 53 4.35 -32.27 27.04
CA MET A 53 4.30 -32.27 28.49
C MET A 53 5.24 -31.19 29.04
N ASN A 54 4.71 -30.30 29.85
CA ASN A 54 5.46 -29.28 30.56
C ASN A 54 5.51 -29.62 32.05
N GLN A 55 6.56 -30.34 32.45
CA GLN A 55 6.72 -30.79 33.83
C GLN A 55 6.94 -29.65 34.84
N GLN A 56 7.52 -28.52 34.39
CA GLN A 56 7.75 -27.36 35.26
C GLN A 56 6.45 -26.61 35.59
N ALA A 57 5.57 -26.46 34.60
CA ALA A 57 4.24 -25.89 34.79
C ALA A 57 3.22 -26.90 35.33
N GLY A 58 3.51 -28.20 35.22
CA GLY A 58 2.57 -29.28 35.58
C GLY A 58 1.38 -29.34 34.62
N THR A 59 1.61 -29.09 33.33
CA THR A 59 0.57 -29.07 32.29
C THR A 59 0.90 -29.97 31.11
N VAL A 60 -0.14 -30.44 30.42
CA VAL A 60 -0.06 -31.20 29.16
C VAL A 60 -0.80 -30.41 28.09
N GLU A 61 -0.06 -29.97 27.08
CA GLU A 61 -0.59 -29.27 25.91
C GLU A 61 -0.99 -30.29 24.85
N VAL A 62 -2.28 -30.41 24.59
CA VAL A 62 -2.87 -31.32 23.62
C VAL A 62 -2.97 -30.62 22.27
N SER A 63 -2.35 -31.20 21.25
CA SER A 63 -2.40 -30.70 19.87
C SER A 63 -3.47 -31.39 19.03
N ALA A 64 -3.65 -32.70 19.22
CA ALA A 64 -4.67 -33.47 18.53
C ALA A 64 -5.05 -34.71 19.35
N VAL A 65 -6.29 -35.15 19.16
CA VAL A 65 -6.87 -36.30 19.86
C VAL A 65 -7.62 -37.14 18.84
N GLU A 66 -7.45 -38.47 18.91
CA GLU A 66 -8.21 -39.39 18.08
C GLU A 66 -9.65 -39.55 18.59
N GLY A 67 -10.59 -39.66 17.67
CA GLY A 67 -12.01 -39.80 18.00
C GLY A 67 -12.32 -41.15 18.67
N ARG A 68 -12.67 -41.13 19.96
CA ARG A 68 -12.97 -42.34 20.73
C ARG A 68 -14.36 -42.91 20.44
N ASP A 69 -15.37 -42.07 20.48
CA ASP A 69 -16.78 -42.48 20.48
C ASP A 69 -17.50 -41.93 19.25
N VAL A 70 -18.21 -42.81 18.54
CA VAL A 70 -19.18 -42.40 17.51
C VAL A 70 -20.56 -42.40 18.15
N VAL A 71 -21.03 -41.23 18.62
CA VAL A 71 -22.38 -41.10 19.18
C VAL A 71 -23.36 -40.91 18.04
N ILE A 72 -23.90 -42.02 17.52
CA ILE A 72 -24.70 -42.05 16.29
C ILE A 72 -26.07 -41.37 16.46
N LEU A 73 -26.70 -41.40 17.65
CA LEU A 73 -28.04 -40.83 17.83
C LEU A 73 -28.03 -39.30 18.05
N ASP A 74 -27.21 -38.79 18.96
CA ASP A 74 -27.26 -37.37 19.38
C ASP A 74 -26.02 -36.56 18.98
N GLY A 75 -24.96 -37.19 18.45
CA GLY A 75 -23.68 -36.53 18.19
C GLY A 75 -23.52 -35.92 16.80
N ILE A 76 -24.34 -36.32 15.84
CA ILE A 76 -24.17 -35.92 14.43
C ILE A 76 -24.64 -34.48 14.19
N GLU A 77 -25.81 -34.11 14.70
CA GLU A 77 -26.33 -32.74 14.57
C GLU A 77 -25.39 -31.65 15.14
N PRO A 78 -24.87 -31.77 16.38
CA PRO A 78 -23.94 -30.78 16.92
C PRO A 78 -22.62 -30.73 16.14
N MET A 79 -22.16 -31.86 15.58
CA MET A 79 -20.99 -31.91 14.71
C MET A 79 -21.24 -31.14 13.41
N VAL A 80 -22.39 -31.37 12.75
CA VAL A 80 -22.79 -30.63 11.55
C VAL A 80 -22.94 -29.15 11.84
N ASN A 81 -23.56 -28.78 12.96
CA ASN A 81 -23.69 -27.38 13.39
C ASN A 81 -22.32 -26.72 13.63
N SER A 82 -21.37 -27.44 14.24
CA SER A 82 -20.01 -26.94 14.46
C SER A 82 -19.26 -26.71 13.15
N LEU A 83 -19.38 -27.65 12.20
CA LEU A 83 -18.78 -27.53 10.87
C LEU A 83 -19.40 -26.37 10.07
N ASN A 84 -20.73 -26.24 10.08
CA ASN A 84 -21.42 -25.13 9.44
C ASN A 84 -21.03 -23.79 10.08
N GLY A 85 -20.94 -23.74 11.42
CA GLY A 85 -20.44 -22.57 12.14
C GLY A 85 -19.01 -22.21 11.73
N PHE A 86 -18.14 -23.19 11.54
CA PHE A 86 -16.78 -22.97 11.05
C PHE A 86 -16.77 -22.45 9.61
N LEU A 87 -17.56 -23.03 8.70
CA LEU A 87 -17.69 -22.57 7.31
C LEU A 87 -18.21 -21.13 7.24
N ASN A 88 -19.20 -20.79 8.05
CA ASN A 88 -19.75 -19.43 8.11
C ASN A 88 -18.69 -18.43 8.58
N ARG A 89 -17.92 -18.76 9.63
CA ARG A 89 -16.80 -17.92 10.09
C ARG A 89 -15.73 -17.77 9.02
N ALA A 90 -15.35 -18.85 8.34
CA ALA A 90 -14.38 -18.80 7.25
C ALA A 90 -14.87 -17.92 6.10
N GLY A 91 -16.15 -18.04 5.71
CA GLY A 91 -16.78 -17.19 4.70
C GLY A 91 -16.82 -15.71 5.10
N GLN A 92 -17.12 -15.41 6.37
CA GLN A 92 -17.06 -14.04 6.90
C GLN A 92 -15.66 -13.45 6.81
N VAL A 93 -14.63 -14.21 7.23
CA VAL A 93 -13.23 -13.76 7.15
C VAL A 93 -12.82 -13.46 5.71
N VAL A 94 -13.20 -14.31 4.75
CA VAL A 94 -12.92 -14.07 3.32
C VAL A 94 -13.62 -12.80 2.85
N SER A 95 -14.92 -12.64 3.14
CA SER A 95 -15.68 -11.45 2.77
C SER A 95 -15.12 -10.16 3.38
N GLU A 96 -14.60 -10.22 4.61
CA GLU A 96 -13.95 -9.09 5.26
C GLU A 96 -12.61 -8.72 4.59
N ILE A 97 -11.84 -9.73 4.18
CA ILE A 97 -10.60 -9.51 3.44
C ILE A 97 -10.90 -8.86 2.09
N ASP A 98 -11.89 -9.35 1.35
CA ASP A 98 -12.30 -8.77 0.07
C ASP A 98 -12.76 -7.31 0.24
N SER A 99 -13.57 -7.04 1.27
CA SER A 99 -14.01 -5.67 1.60
C SER A 99 -12.84 -4.74 1.93
N LYS A 100 -11.81 -5.25 2.64
CA LYS A 100 -10.59 -4.49 2.94
C LYS A 100 -9.77 -4.23 1.68
N ILE A 101 -9.69 -5.19 0.76
CA ILE A 101 -9.00 -5.03 -0.53
C ILE A 101 -9.69 -3.92 -1.34
N GLU A 102 -11.01 -3.94 -1.45
CA GLU A 102 -11.78 -2.89 -2.15
C GLU A 102 -11.61 -1.51 -1.50
N PHE A 103 -11.64 -1.45 -0.16
CA PHE A 103 -11.39 -0.22 0.57
C PHE A 103 -10.00 0.36 0.27
N ILE A 104 -8.96 -0.47 0.29
CA ILE A 104 -7.59 -0.03 -0.03
C ILE A 104 -7.49 0.39 -1.50
N ALA A 105 -8.13 -0.34 -2.43
CA ALA A 105 -8.13 0.02 -3.84
C ALA A 105 -8.79 1.38 -4.11
N THR A 106 -9.94 1.64 -3.48
CA THR A 106 -10.65 2.92 -3.61
C THR A 106 -9.87 4.08 -2.97
N ASP A 107 -9.30 3.86 -1.77
CA ASP A 107 -8.50 4.88 -1.09
C ASP A 107 -7.20 5.20 -1.86
N THR A 108 -6.51 4.19 -2.38
CA THR A 108 -5.31 4.41 -3.20
C THR A 108 -5.62 5.11 -4.52
N ASN A 109 -6.75 4.82 -5.16
CA ASN A 109 -7.19 5.53 -6.37
C ASN A 109 -7.53 6.99 -6.06
N ARG A 110 -8.30 7.24 -4.99
CA ARG A 110 -8.59 8.60 -4.52
C ARG A 110 -7.32 9.38 -4.19
N ALA A 111 -6.36 8.76 -3.51
CA ALA A 111 -5.08 9.38 -3.20
C ALA A 111 -4.25 9.69 -4.47
N LYS A 112 -4.30 8.82 -5.49
CA LYS A 112 -3.67 9.08 -6.80
C LYS A 112 -4.34 10.25 -7.52
N GLU A 113 -5.66 10.28 -7.58
CA GLU A 113 -6.43 11.37 -8.20
C GLU A 113 -6.14 12.71 -7.52
N GLN A 114 -6.12 12.75 -6.18
CA GLN A 114 -5.78 13.94 -5.41
C GLN A 114 -4.33 14.40 -5.67
N LYS A 115 -3.38 13.47 -5.80
CA LYS A 115 -2.00 13.82 -6.17
C LYS A 115 -1.90 14.36 -7.60
N GLN A 116 -2.66 13.79 -8.53
CA GLN A 116 -2.69 14.25 -9.91
C GLN A 116 -3.31 15.65 -10.03
N SER A 117 -4.45 15.91 -9.37
CA SER A 117 -5.08 17.24 -9.38
C SER A 117 -4.15 18.28 -8.74
N ALA A 118 -3.55 17.97 -7.59
CA ALA A 118 -2.57 18.84 -6.94
C ALA A 118 -1.35 19.10 -7.85
N ALA A 119 -0.84 18.08 -8.55
CA ALA A 119 0.27 18.25 -9.50
C ALA A 119 -0.10 19.16 -10.69
N VAL A 120 -1.32 19.04 -11.21
CA VAL A 120 -1.84 19.90 -12.27
C VAL A 120 -1.97 21.35 -11.78
N GLU A 121 -2.52 21.56 -10.59
CA GLU A 121 -2.64 22.89 -9.97
C GLU A 121 -1.26 23.52 -9.73
N LEU A 122 -0.31 22.76 -9.18
CA LEU A 122 1.07 23.22 -9.00
C LEU A 122 1.73 23.60 -10.32
N HIS A 123 1.54 22.79 -11.38
CA HIS A 123 2.05 23.11 -12.70
C HIS A 123 1.43 24.39 -13.27
N ALA A 124 0.12 24.57 -13.11
CA ALA A 124 -0.59 25.78 -13.54
C ALA A 124 -0.06 27.02 -12.82
N VAL A 125 0.05 26.99 -11.49
CA VAL A 125 0.61 28.08 -10.68
C VAL A 125 2.06 28.38 -11.07
N HIS A 126 2.90 27.35 -11.20
CA HIS A 126 4.30 27.52 -11.62
C HIS A 126 4.42 28.17 -13.01
N SER A 127 3.56 27.79 -13.96
CA SER A 127 3.52 28.38 -15.29
C SER A 127 3.11 29.86 -15.27
N GLN A 128 2.15 30.23 -14.41
CA GLN A 128 1.72 31.62 -14.22
C GLN A 128 2.83 32.47 -13.61
N ILE A 129 3.49 31.99 -12.54
CA ILE A 129 4.65 32.67 -11.93
C ILE A 129 5.77 32.85 -12.96
N ARG A 130 6.05 31.84 -13.78
CA ARG A 130 7.05 31.92 -14.86
C ARG A 130 6.67 32.95 -15.92
N ALA A 131 5.40 33.02 -16.30
CA ALA A 131 4.91 34.02 -17.24
C ALA A 131 5.01 35.44 -16.65
N GLU A 132 4.60 35.64 -15.40
CA GLU A 132 4.64 36.93 -14.70
C GLU A 132 6.07 37.42 -14.48
N SER A 133 6.97 36.55 -14.03
CA SER A 133 8.39 36.88 -13.88
C SER A 133 9.01 37.30 -15.21
N SER A 134 8.70 36.59 -16.31
CA SER A 134 9.18 36.99 -17.65
C SER A 134 8.62 38.36 -18.10
N ARG A 135 7.35 38.66 -17.80
CA ARG A 135 6.75 39.98 -18.06
C ARG A 135 7.43 41.06 -17.21
N ASN A 136 7.68 40.78 -15.94
CA ASN A 136 8.31 41.72 -15.02
C ASN A 136 9.74 42.05 -15.44
N VAL A 137 10.53 41.04 -15.85
CA VAL A 137 11.88 41.25 -16.43
C VAL A 137 11.84 42.12 -17.69
N LYS A 138 10.85 41.93 -18.58
CA LYS A 138 10.67 42.81 -19.74
C LYS A 138 10.32 44.24 -19.31
N ARG A 139 9.43 44.41 -18.33
CA ARG A 139 9.05 45.74 -17.79
C ARG A 139 10.23 46.45 -17.13
N THR A 140 11.04 45.76 -16.33
CA THR A 140 12.24 46.35 -15.71
C THR A 140 13.28 46.73 -16.74
N ARG A 141 13.53 45.88 -17.76
CA ARG A 141 14.41 46.22 -18.89
C ARG A 141 13.91 47.46 -19.65
N LEU A 142 12.61 47.55 -19.94
CA LEU A 142 12.02 48.73 -20.61
C LEU A 142 12.10 49.99 -19.75
N ARG A 143 11.95 49.87 -18.43
CA ARG A 143 12.10 50.99 -17.49
C ARG A 143 13.54 51.49 -17.44
N ASN A 144 14.50 50.56 -17.33
CA ASN A 144 15.92 50.92 -17.30
C ASN A 144 16.40 51.51 -18.63
N LYS A 145 15.90 51.00 -19.77
CA LYS A 145 16.19 51.58 -21.10
C LYS A 145 15.69 53.01 -21.29
N LYS A 146 14.65 53.43 -20.56
CA LYS A 146 14.18 54.83 -20.56
C LYS A 146 15.00 55.74 -19.63
N SER A 147 15.71 55.17 -18.65
CA SER A 147 16.61 55.90 -17.75
C SER A 147 18.06 55.90 -18.22
N ASP A 148 18.40 55.14 -19.27
CA ASP A 148 19.70 55.20 -19.95
C ASP A 148 19.82 56.55 -20.68
N VAL A 149 20.07 57.62 -19.92
CA VAL A 149 20.61 58.87 -20.43
C VAL A 149 22.07 58.57 -20.79
N PRO A 150 22.50 58.71 -22.06
CA PRO A 150 23.88 58.45 -22.43
C PRO A 150 24.81 59.33 -21.57
N ALA A 151 25.87 58.74 -21.00
CA ALA A 151 26.89 59.52 -20.32
C ALA A 151 27.51 60.52 -21.30
N GLU A 152 27.92 61.71 -20.85
CA GLU A 152 28.49 62.76 -21.73
C GLU A 152 29.66 62.24 -22.61
N GLU A 153 30.41 61.25 -22.12
CA GLU A 153 31.50 60.59 -22.85
C GLU A 153 31.00 59.79 -24.08
N ASP A 154 29.85 59.13 -24.00
CA ASP A 154 29.24 58.39 -25.11
C ASP A 154 28.66 59.33 -26.17
N VAL A 155 28.07 60.46 -25.73
CA VAL A 155 27.57 61.51 -26.61
C VAL A 155 28.72 62.14 -27.39
N LEU A 156 29.84 62.44 -26.72
CA LEU A 156 31.05 62.95 -27.37
C LEU A 156 31.70 61.93 -28.30
N HIS A 157 31.61 60.63 -28.02
CA HIS A 157 32.14 59.58 -28.90
C HIS A 157 31.31 59.42 -30.20
N PHE A 158 30.01 59.71 -30.15
CA PHE A 158 29.16 59.81 -31.34
C PHE A 158 29.61 60.97 -32.25
N TYR A 159 29.86 62.15 -31.66
CA TYR A 159 30.35 63.33 -32.41
C TYR A 159 31.84 63.27 -32.79
N ARG A 160 32.67 62.46 -32.10
CA ARG A 160 34.09 62.28 -32.43
C ARG A 160 34.30 61.34 -33.62
N ARG A 161 33.36 60.42 -33.92
CA ARG A 161 33.44 59.51 -35.08
C ARG A 161 33.11 60.19 -36.42
N ASP A 162 32.25 61.20 -36.42
CA ASP A 162 31.72 61.80 -37.66
C ASP A 162 32.61 62.89 -38.31
N THR A 163 33.79 63.18 -37.77
CA THR A 163 34.74 64.11 -38.41
C THR A 163 35.79 63.44 -39.31
N ARG A 164 35.73 62.11 -39.50
CA ARG A 164 36.56 61.39 -40.48
C ARG A 164 35.74 60.44 -41.34
N SER A 165 35.03 60.99 -42.34
CA SER A 165 34.87 60.41 -43.69
C SER A 165 33.62 60.96 -44.39
N MET A 166 33.71 62.18 -44.94
CA MET A 166 32.91 62.54 -46.12
C MET A 166 33.46 61.74 -47.32
N ARG A 167 32.95 60.52 -47.52
CA ARG A 167 33.03 59.83 -48.81
C ARG A 167 31.63 59.63 -49.34
N ALA A 168 31.31 60.41 -50.36
CA ALA A 168 30.14 60.29 -51.18
C ALA A 168 29.88 58.82 -51.57
N ARG A 169 28.69 58.31 -51.24
CA ARG A 169 28.10 57.19 -51.97
C ARG A 169 26.74 57.61 -52.47
N ARG A 170 26.61 57.45 -53.79
CA ARG A 170 25.49 57.83 -54.63
C ARG A 170 24.19 57.20 -54.15
N CYS A 171 23.13 57.99 -54.18
CA CYS A 171 21.74 57.52 -54.14
C CYS A 171 21.46 56.62 -55.35
N PRO A 172 20.63 55.58 -55.19
CA PRO A 172 19.75 55.12 -56.25
C PRO A 172 18.31 55.54 -55.93
N LEU A 173 17.67 56.25 -56.86
CA LEU A 173 16.23 56.54 -56.84
C LEU A 173 15.42 55.33 -57.36
N PRO A 174 14.12 55.27 -57.05
CA PRO A 174 13.33 54.03 -57.04
C PRO A 174 12.73 53.71 -58.41
N LEU A 175 12.51 52.43 -58.67
CA LEU A 175 11.63 51.98 -59.73
C LEU A 175 10.41 51.30 -59.12
N THR A 176 9.25 51.81 -59.55
CA THR A 176 7.91 51.22 -59.55
C THR A 176 7.98 49.77 -60.11
N ASP A 177 7.07 48.83 -59.91
CA ASP A 177 5.62 48.89 -59.79
C ASP A 177 5.10 47.43 -59.63
N VAL A 178 3.80 47.30 -59.33
CA VAL A 178 2.91 46.16 -59.67
C VAL A 178 2.98 44.86 -58.83
N SER A 179 1.93 44.70 -58.04
CA SER A 179 1.33 43.43 -57.57
C SER A 179 0.87 42.55 -58.75
N PRO A 180 0.80 41.22 -58.61
CA PRO A 180 -0.57 40.70 -58.56
C PRO A 180 -0.82 39.57 -57.56
N ALA A 181 -2.10 39.52 -57.22
CA ALA A 181 -2.81 38.49 -56.51
C ALA A 181 -2.77 37.09 -57.17
N VAL A 182 -3.27 36.11 -56.41
CA VAL A 182 -4.19 35.02 -56.81
C VAL A 182 -3.70 33.55 -56.57
N ARG A 183 -4.23 32.98 -55.46
CA ARG A 183 -4.97 31.69 -55.31
C ARG A 183 -4.28 30.30 -55.22
N PHE A 184 -4.79 29.54 -54.21
CA PHE A 184 -5.25 28.12 -54.19
C PHE A 184 -4.21 26.98 -54.33
N VAL A 185 -4.34 25.74 -53.81
CA VAL A 185 -5.36 24.88 -53.16
C VAL A 185 -4.63 23.91 -52.19
N SER A 186 -5.38 23.36 -51.22
CA SER A 186 -5.16 22.20 -50.33
C SER A 186 -4.45 20.95 -50.90
N HIS A 187 -3.91 20.11 -50.01
CA HIS A 187 -4.35 18.70 -49.88
C HIS A 187 -4.20 18.21 -48.43
N ALA A 188 -5.28 17.62 -47.93
CA ALA A 188 -5.32 16.75 -46.78
C ALA A 188 -5.31 15.31 -47.31
N GLU A 189 -4.51 14.46 -46.68
CA GLU A 189 -4.74 13.03 -46.47
C GLU A 189 -4.11 12.68 -45.12
#